data_AF-A0A7J7L3S7-F1
#
_entry.id   AF-A0A7J7L3S7-F1
#
_cell.length_a   1.000
_cell.length_b   1.000
_cell.length_c   1.000
_cell.angle_alpha   90.00
_cell.angle_beta   90.00
_cell.angle_gamma   90.00
#
_symmetry.space_group_name_H-M   'P 1'
#
loop_
_entity.id
_entity.type
_entity.pdbx_description
1 polymer ?
#
loop_
_entity_poly.entity_id
_entity_poly.type
_entity_poly.pdbx_seq_one_letter_code
_entity_poly.pdbx_strand_id
1 'polypeptide(L)'
;MSTTKKMAAKGGKKKQSIFIIDCAKPVEDKIMDIASLEKFFQERIKVGGKAGALGDSIKITRDKSKITVTSDNPFSKRYLKYLTKKYLKKHNVRDWLRVISSNKDRNIYELRYFNIAENEAEEED
;
A
#
# COMPACT_ATOMS: atom_id res chain seq x y z
N MET A 1 11.75 45.85 -13.27
CA MET A 1 10.90 44.64 -13.34
C MET A 1 11.83 43.46 -13.59
N SER A 2 11.92 42.35 -12.87
CA SER A 2 11.20 41.78 -11.73
C SER A 2 12.21 40.81 -11.08
N THR A 3 12.48 40.95 -9.78
CA THR A 3 13.28 39.99 -9.01
C THR A 3 12.37 38.89 -8.48
N THR A 4 12.45 37.70 -9.07
CA THR A 4 11.75 36.51 -8.58
C THR A 4 12.31 36.07 -7.23
N LYS A 5 11.58 36.39 -6.17
CA LYS A 5 11.82 36.01 -4.78
C LYS A 5 11.61 34.50 -4.60
N LYS A 6 12.71 33.75 -4.52
CA LYS A 6 12.71 32.32 -4.15
C LYS A 6 12.31 32.23 -2.67
N MET A 7 11.05 31.90 -2.39
CA MET A 7 10.59 31.63 -1.02
C MET A 7 11.21 30.31 -0.55
N ALA A 8 12.28 30.40 0.23
CA ALA A 8 12.77 29.29 1.05
C ALA A 8 11.70 28.97 2.10
N ALA A 9 10.99 27.86 1.91
CA ALA A 9 10.01 27.39 2.87
C ALA A 9 10.73 26.92 4.15
N LYS A 10 10.45 27.67 5.21
CA LYS A 10 10.82 27.47 6.62
C LYS A 10 10.76 25.99 7.03
N GLY A 11 11.87 25.49 7.56
CA GLY A 11 12.02 24.11 8.05
C GLY A 11 11.13 23.81 9.25
N GLY A 12 9.98 23.19 8.98
CA GLY A 12 9.32 22.29 9.90
C GLY A 12 9.55 20.86 9.40
N LYS A 13 9.93 19.93 10.28
CA LYS A 13 9.99 18.50 9.95
C LYS A 13 8.64 18.11 9.36
N LYS A 14 8.56 17.92 8.03
CA LYS A 14 7.35 17.44 7.38
C LYS A 14 7.00 16.10 8.02
N LYS A 15 5.77 15.98 8.51
CA LYS A 15 5.32 14.79 9.22
C LYS A 15 5.24 13.64 8.20
N GLN A 16 6.25 12.78 8.23
CA GLN A 16 6.29 11.58 7.40
C GLN A 16 5.11 10.68 7.71
N SER A 17 4.42 10.26 6.66
CA SER A 17 3.34 9.28 6.75
C SER A 17 3.90 7.90 6.46
N ILE A 18 3.71 6.96 7.40
CA ILE A 18 4.20 5.59 7.29
C ILE A 18 2.99 4.67 7.27
N PHE A 19 2.91 3.84 6.23
CA PHE A 19 1.85 2.86 6.05
C PHE A 19 2.47 1.49 5.82
N ILE A 20 1.83 0.46 6.38
CA ILE A 20 2.34 -0.91 6.31
C ILE A 20 1.26 -1.80 5.69
N ILE A 21 1.69 -2.72 4.84
CA ILE A 21 0.89 -3.84 4.36
C ILE A 21 1.53 -5.12 4.87
N ASP A 22 0.78 -5.83 5.70
CA ASP A 22 1.14 -7.14 6.23
C ASP A 22 0.60 -8.24 5.29
N CYS A 23 1.54 -8.99 4.72
CA CYS A 23 1.33 -10.08 3.79
C CYS A 23 1.75 -11.43 4.39
N ALA A 24 1.90 -11.56 5.72
CA ALA A 24 2.44 -12.78 6.34
C ALA A 24 1.76 -14.07 5.85
N LYS A 25 0.43 -14.17 5.97
CA LYS A 25 -0.33 -15.36 5.57
C LYS A 25 -0.10 -15.81 4.11
N PRO A 26 -0.36 -14.96 3.09
CA PRO A 26 -0.16 -15.39 1.70
C PRO A 26 1.31 -15.59 1.30
N VAL A 27 2.27 -15.03 2.05
CA VAL A 27 3.70 -15.24 1.80
C VAL A 27 4.16 -16.58 2.38
N GLU A 28 3.70 -16.93 3.58
CA GLU A 28 3.94 -18.24 4.21
C GLU A 28 3.38 -19.38 3.34
N ASP A 29 2.18 -19.18 2.79
CA ASP A 29 1.51 -20.14 1.90
C ASP A 29 2.02 -20.12 0.45
N LYS A 30 3.06 -19.30 0.16
CA LYS A 30 3.68 -19.15 -1.18
C LYS A 30 2.72 -18.72 -2.30
N ILE A 31 1.61 -18.08 -1.95
CA ILE A 31 0.62 -17.53 -2.90
C ILE A 31 1.10 -16.18 -3.47
N MET A 32 1.86 -15.42 -2.68
CA MET A 32 2.33 -14.09 -3.05
C MET A 32 3.83 -13.93 -2.79
N ASP A 33 4.51 -13.28 -3.74
CA ASP A 33 5.87 -12.78 -3.55
C ASP A 33 5.88 -11.27 -3.24
N ILE A 34 6.63 -10.89 -2.21
CA ILE A 34 6.79 -9.50 -1.77
C ILE A 34 7.61 -8.69 -2.77
N ALA A 35 8.62 -9.30 -3.40
CA ALA A 35 9.43 -8.58 -4.39
C ALA A 35 8.59 -8.17 -5.61
N SER A 36 7.66 -9.03 -6.04
CA SER A 36 6.66 -8.70 -7.06
C SER A 36 5.73 -7.55 -6.63
N LEU A 37 5.23 -7.56 -5.38
CA LEU A 37 4.38 -6.48 -4.88
C LEU A 37 5.13 -5.14 -4.74
N GLU A 38 6.38 -5.18 -4.31
CA GLU A 38 7.27 -4.02 -4.23
C GLU A 38 7.46 -3.37 -5.61
N LYS A 39 7.84 -4.16 -6.63
CA LYS A 39 7.97 -3.69 -8.01
C LYS A 39 6.67 -3.09 -8.53
N PHE A 40 5.54 -3.75 -8.24
CA PHE A 40 4.23 -3.23 -8.62
C PHE A 40 3.95 -1.85 -8.00
N PHE A 41 4.32 -1.61 -6.74
CA PHE A 41 4.17 -0.27 -6.15
C PHE A 41 5.13 0.74 -6.74
N GLN A 42 6.38 0.36 -7.01
CA GLN A 42 7.34 1.24 -7.69
C GLN A 42 6.78 1.75 -9.03
N GLU A 43 6.16 0.88 -9.83
CA GLU A 43 5.59 1.23 -11.12
C GLU A 43 4.25 1.97 -11.04
N ARG A 44 3.40 1.65 -10.06
CA ARG A 44 1.98 2.04 -10.07
C ARG A 44 1.62 3.17 -9.13
N ILE A 45 2.46 3.46 -8.13
CA ILE A 45 2.25 4.63 -7.26
C ILE A 45 2.46 5.90 -8.08
N LYS A 46 1.53 6.83 -7.92
CA LYS A 46 1.55 8.13 -8.57
C LYS A 46 1.96 9.24 -7.61
N VAL A 47 2.86 10.10 -8.08
CA VAL A 47 3.24 11.37 -7.44
C VAL A 47 3.01 12.49 -8.45
N GLY A 48 2.25 13.52 -8.09
CA GLY A 48 1.94 14.64 -8.99
C GLY A 48 1.26 14.22 -10.31
N GLY A 49 0.47 13.14 -10.28
CA GLY A 49 -0.24 12.61 -11.46
C GLY A 49 0.57 11.64 -12.32
N LYS A 50 1.88 11.51 -12.11
CA LYS A 50 2.75 10.61 -12.87
C LYS A 50 3.05 9.33 -12.08
N ALA A 51 2.91 8.17 -12.74
CA ALA A 51 3.25 6.87 -12.15
C ALA A 51 4.75 6.58 -12.34
N GLY A 52 5.37 5.82 -11.43
CA GLY A 52 6.77 5.39 -11.57
C GLY A 52 7.82 6.44 -11.16
N ALA A 53 7.43 7.70 -10.99
CA ALA A 53 8.32 8.80 -10.65
C ALA A 53 8.27 9.12 -9.13
N LEU A 54 8.75 8.19 -8.29
CA LEU A 54 8.70 8.33 -6.83
C LEU A 54 9.65 9.42 -6.30
N GLY A 55 10.83 9.55 -6.92
CA GLY A 55 11.90 10.44 -6.45
C GLY A 55 12.24 10.18 -4.97
N ASP A 56 12.54 11.24 -4.23
CA ASP A 56 12.77 11.17 -2.78
C ASP A 56 11.48 11.21 -1.95
N SER A 57 10.33 11.44 -2.60
CA SER A 57 9.07 11.72 -1.89
C SER A 57 8.39 10.49 -1.30
N ILE A 58 8.64 9.31 -1.87
CA ILE A 58 8.09 8.04 -1.42
C ILE A 58 9.22 7.02 -1.37
N LYS A 59 9.39 6.43 -0.19
CA LYS A 59 10.31 5.31 0.06
C LYS A 59 9.51 4.05 0.31
N ILE A 60 9.83 2.99 -0.41
CA ILE A 60 9.22 1.66 -0.24
C ILE A 60 10.32 0.76 0.31
N THR A 61 10.06 0.13 1.45
CA THR A 61 10.94 -0.88 2.03
C THR A 61 10.17 -2.18 2.19
N ARG A 62 10.88 -3.29 2.03
CA ARG A 62 10.35 -4.64 2.22
C ARG A 62 11.05 -5.35 3.37
N ASP A 63 10.26 -6.09 4.12
CA ASP A 63 10.70 -7.13 5.04
C ASP A 63 10.25 -8.49 4.52
N LYS A 64 10.49 -9.57 5.27
CA LYS A 64 10.12 -10.94 4.88
C LYS A 64 8.62 -11.16 4.69
N SER A 65 7.76 -10.42 5.39
CA SER A 65 6.30 -10.56 5.35
C SER A 65 5.56 -9.24 5.19
N LYS A 66 6.25 -8.10 5.19
CA LYS A 66 5.65 -6.76 5.25
C LYS A 66 6.26 -5.84 4.20
N ILE A 67 5.44 -4.93 3.69
CA ILE A 67 5.89 -3.76 2.93
C ILE A 67 5.57 -2.51 3.71
N THR A 68 6.57 -1.64 3.84
CA THR A 68 6.42 -0.32 4.46
C THR A 68 6.57 0.75 3.38
N VAL A 69 5.63 1.69 3.35
CA VAL A 69 5.63 2.84 2.45
C VAL A 69 5.69 4.09 3.30
N THR A 70 6.79 4.82 3.18
CA THR A 70 7.01 6.11 3.83
C THR A 70 6.85 7.22 2.81
N SER A 71 6.01 8.21 3.07
CA SER A 71 5.79 9.36 2.19
C SER A 71 5.98 10.67 2.94
N ASP A 72 6.75 11.57 2.32
CA ASP A 72 6.94 12.97 2.76
C ASP A 72 5.81 13.89 2.31
N ASN A 73 5.06 13.47 1.27
CA ASN A 73 3.92 14.20 0.71
C ASN A 73 2.60 13.66 1.24
N PRO A 74 1.48 14.42 1.10
CA PRO A 74 0.15 13.92 1.42
C PRO A 74 -0.14 12.61 0.69
N PHE A 75 -0.21 11.53 1.46
CA PHE A 75 -0.40 10.18 0.95
C PHE A 75 -1.43 9.48 1.83
N SER A 76 -2.35 8.76 1.20
CA SER A 76 -3.43 8.10 1.92
C SER A 76 -3.25 6.60 1.92
N LYS A 77 -3.48 6.00 3.09
CA LYS A 77 -3.58 4.54 3.23
C LYS A 77 -4.56 3.96 2.22
N ARG A 78 -5.71 4.60 1.99
CA ARG A 78 -6.75 4.17 1.03
C ARG A 78 -6.19 3.93 -0.37
N TYR A 79 -5.20 4.72 -0.80
CA TYR A 79 -4.55 4.51 -2.09
C TYR A 79 -3.77 3.19 -2.14
N LEU A 80 -3.08 2.82 -1.06
CA LEU A 80 -2.46 1.50 -0.95
C LEU A 80 -3.48 0.37 -0.99
N LYS A 81 -4.65 0.52 -0.35
CA LYS A 81 -5.74 -0.48 -0.45
C LYS A 81 -6.19 -0.70 -1.90
N TYR A 82 -6.30 0.39 -2.66
CA TYR A 82 -6.65 0.30 -4.08
C TYR A 82 -5.58 -0.45 -4.87
N LEU A 83 -4.31 -0.09 -4.69
CA LEU A 83 -3.20 -0.72 -5.42
C LEU A 83 -3.03 -2.19 -5.03
N THR A 84 -3.12 -2.56 -3.75
CA THR A 84 -3.08 -3.97 -3.33
C THR A 84 -4.22 -4.76 -3.93
N LYS A 85 -5.47 -4.26 -3.89
CA LYS A 85 -6.60 -4.92 -4.55
C LYS A 85 -6.38 -5.08 -6.06
N LYS A 86 -5.78 -4.08 -6.71
CA LYS A 86 -5.43 -4.14 -8.14
C LYS A 86 -4.38 -5.22 -8.41
N TYR A 87 -3.36 -5.33 -7.55
CA TYR A 87 -2.37 -6.41 -7.61
C TYR A 87 -3.03 -7.79 -7.43
N LEU A 88 -3.86 -7.96 -6.39
CA LEU A 88 -4.58 -9.22 -6.15
C LEU A 88 -5.43 -9.66 -7.35
N LYS A 89 -6.09 -8.70 -8.03
CA LYS A 89 -6.84 -9.02 -9.26
C LYS A 89 -5.93 -9.40 -10.43
N LYS A 90 -4.77 -8.75 -10.59
CA LYS A 90 -3.78 -9.08 -11.63
C LYS A 90 -3.24 -10.51 -11.46
N HIS A 91 -3.09 -10.97 -10.22
CA HIS A 91 -2.60 -12.31 -9.88
C HIS A 91 -3.71 -13.34 -9.62
N ASN A 92 -4.98 -12.99 -9.89
CA ASN A 92 -6.14 -13.86 -9.73
C ASN A 92 -6.32 -14.48 -8.32
N VAL A 93 -5.92 -13.76 -7.27
CA VAL A 93 -6.00 -14.22 -5.86
C VAL A 93 -7.07 -13.45 -5.05
N ARG A 94 -7.94 -12.71 -5.74
CA ARG A 94 -8.93 -11.83 -5.11
C ARG A 94 -10.05 -12.60 -4.41
N ASP A 95 -10.32 -13.83 -4.85
CA ASP A 95 -11.42 -14.64 -4.32
C ASP A 95 -11.03 -15.32 -3.00
N TRP A 96 -9.73 -15.46 -2.75
CA TRP A 96 -9.20 -16.02 -1.50
C TRP A 96 -8.78 -14.94 -0.51
N LEU A 97 -8.29 -13.77 -0.97
CA LEU A 97 -7.68 -12.76 -0.11
C LEU A 97 -8.43 -11.43 -0.10
N ARG A 98 -8.63 -10.89 1.10
CA ARG A 98 -9.17 -9.54 1.36
C ARG A 98 -8.20 -8.65 2.11
N VAL A 99 -8.17 -7.37 1.71
CA VAL A 99 -7.37 -6.31 2.34
C VAL A 99 -8.21 -5.62 3.42
N ILE A 100 -7.84 -5.80 4.69
CA ILE A 100 -8.55 -5.28 5.87
C ILE A 100 -7.64 -4.39 6.70
N SER A 101 -8.18 -3.32 7.31
CA SER A 101 -7.40 -2.50 8.24
C SER A 101 -7.15 -3.29 9.52
N SER A 102 -5.91 -3.27 10.03
CA SER A 102 -5.65 -3.84 11.35
C SER A 102 -6.49 -3.11 12.41
N ASN A 103 -7.00 -3.88 13.38
CA ASN A 103 -7.72 -3.33 14.53
C ASN A 103 -6.76 -2.69 15.54
N LYS A 104 -5.48 -3.13 15.55
CA LYS A 104 -4.46 -2.60 16.45
C LYS A 104 -3.99 -1.23 15.99
N ASP A 105 -3.58 -1.15 14.72
CA ASP A 105 -3.02 0.07 14.14
C ASP A 105 -3.75 0.52 12.88
N ARG A 106 -4.21 1.78 12.92
CA ARG A 106 -4.92 2.42 11.81
C ARG A 106 -4.05 2.59 10.56
N ASN A 107 -2.72 2.51 10.68
CA ASN A 107 -1.79 2.65 9.55
C ASN A 107 -1.46 1.33 8.85
N ILE A 108 -1.92 0.19 9.38
CA ILE A 108 -1.58 -1.15 8.87
C ILE A 108 -2.76 -1.77 8.14
N TYR A 109 -2.55 -2.23 6.90
CA TYR A 109 -3.45 -3.18 6.25
C TYR A 109 -2.91 -4.59 6.40
N GLU A 110 -3.81 -5.55 6.54
CA GLU A 110 -3.50 -6.97 6.61
C GLU A 110 -4.24 -7.68 5.47
N LEU A 111 -3.57 -8.65 4.84
CA LEU A 111 -4.20 -9.62 3.96
C LEU A 111 -4.77 -10.77 4.80
N ARG A 112 -6.08 -11.02 4.66
CA ARG A 112 -6.77 -12.11 5.35
C ARG A 112 -7.50 -12.97 4.34
N TYR A 113 -7.65 -14.26 4.66
CA TYR A 113 -8.55 -15.13 3.91
C TYR A 113 -10.02 -14.71 4.10
N PHE A 114 -10.86 -15.04 3.13
CA PHE A 114 -12.30 -15.15 3.37
C PHE A 114 -12.56 -16.40 4.22
N ASN A 115 -13.48 -16.31 5.17
CA ASN A 115 -14.02 -17.50 5.83
C ASN A 115 -14.99 -18.11 4.83
N ILE A 116 -14.55 -19.16 4.12
CA ILE A 116 -15.40 -19.83 3.13
C ILE A 116 -16.60 -20.51 3.83
N ALA A 117 -16.41 -20.98 5.07
CA ALA A 117 -17.45 -21.63 5.86
C ALA A 117 -18.63 -20.72 6.27
N GLU A 118 -18.48 -19.39 6.22
CA GLU A 118 -19.60 -18.45 6.50
C GLU A 118 -20.25 -17.91 5.22
N ASN A 119 -19.56 -17.96 4.06
CA ASN A 119 -20.10 -17.44 2.80
C ASN A 119 -21.08 -18.40 2.13
N GLU A 120 -21.01 -19.72 2.41
CA GLU A 120 -22.03 -20.68 1.95
C GLU A 120 -23.36 -20.52 2.70
N ALA A 121 -23.37 -19.95 3.91
CA ALA A 121 -24.59 -19.71 4.69
C ALA A 121 -25.26 -18.35 4.39
N GLU A 122 -24.56 -17.41 3.72
CA GLU A 122 -25.10 -16.10 3.32
C GLU A 122 -25.58 -16.05 1.86
N GLU A 123 -25.37 -17.11 1.05
CA GLU A 123 -25.91 -17.21 -0.33
C GLU A 123 -27.29 -17.89 -0.40
N GLU A 124 -27.86 -18.33 0.73
CA GLU A 124 -29.21 -18.94 0.82
C GLU A 124 -30.33 -17.98 1.32
N ASP A 125 -30.07 -16.69 1.56
CA ASP A 125 -31.08 -15.67 1.95
C ASP A 125 -31.22 -14.50 0.97
#